data_AF-A0A961CZZ7-F1
#
_entry.id   AF-A0A961CZZ7-F1
#
_cell.length_a   1.000
_cell.length_b   1.000
_cell.length_c   1.000
_cell.angle_alpha   90.00
_cell.angle_beta   90.00
_cell.angle_gamma   90.00
#
_symmetry.space_group_name_H-M   'P 1'
#
loop_
_entity.id
_entity.type
_entity.pdbx_description
1 polymer ?
#
loop_
_entity_poly.entity_id
_entity_poly.type
_entity_poly.pdbx_seq_one_letter_code
_entity_poly.pdbx_strand_id
1 'polypeptide(L)' 'MARHSSPPFDPAGKVAVVTGAAGGIGAALVRALCAQGASVVVATDLDADHTAAVAEVLDAEAPSTRVVGTGLD' A
#
# COMPACT_ATOMS: atom_id res chain seq x y z
N MET A 1 -14.56 -30.77 -10.85
CA MET A 1 -14.38 -29.86 -9.71
C MET A 1 -13.13 -29.04 -9.96
N ALA A 2 -13.24 -27.91 -10.66
CA ALA A 2 -12.09 -27.04 -10.93
C ALA A 2 -11.73 -26.29 -9.64
N ARG A 3 -10.49 -26.45 -9.20
CA ARG A 3 -9.92 -25.75 -8.04
C ARG A 3 -9.80 -24.28 -8.45
N HIS A 4 -10.32 -23.36 -7.64
CA HIS A 4 -10.05 -21.93 -7.84
C HIS A 4 -8.56 -21.69 -7.55
N SER A 5 -7.76 -21.54 -8.61
CA SER A 5 -6.29 -21.56 -8.55
C SER A 5 -5.65 -20.19 -8.34
N SER A 6 -6.42 -19.18 -7.91
CA SER A 6 -5.84 -17.92 -7.45
C SER A 6 -5.57 -18.05 -5.94
N PRO A 7 -4.44 -17.54 -5.43
CA PRO A 7 -4.29 -17.37 -3.98
C PRO A 7 -5.49 -16.55 -3.47
N PRO A 8 -5.97 -16.79 -2.24
CA PRO A 8 -7.17 -16.13 -1.71
C PRO A 8 -7.09 -14.59 -1.70
N PHE A 9 -5.91 -14.02 -1.94
CA PHE A 9 -5.66 -12.61 -2.14
C PHE A 9 -4.57 -12.41 -3.20
N ASP A 10 -4.88 -11.65 -4.26
CA ASP A 10 -3.93 -11.21 -5.29
C ASP A 10 -4.12 -9.70 -5.53
N PRO A 11 -3.22 -8.86 -5.01
CA PRO A 11 -3.32 -7.41 -5.16
C PRO A 11 -2.77 -6.92 -6.50
N ALA A 12 -2.24 -7.79 -7.37
CA ALA A 12 -1.63 -7.37 -8.62
C ALA A 12 -2.61 -6.56 -9.50
N GLY A 13 -2.17 -5.38 -9.93
CA GLY A 13 -2.96 -4.43 -10.71
C GLY A 13 -4.10 -3.75 -9.96
N LYS A 14 -4.30 -4.02 -8.66
CA LYS A 14 -5.39 -3.47 -7.85
C LYS A 14 -5.02 -2.17 -7.16
N VAL A 15 -6.04 -1.42 -6.77
CA VAL A 15 -5.92 -0.29 -5.84
C VAL A 15 -6.14 -0.82 -4.42
N ALA A 16 -5.24 -0.50 -3.50
CA ALA A 16 -5.36 -0.84 -2.09
C ALA A 16 -5.35 0.43 -1.23
N VAL A 17 -6.14 0.43 -0.15
CA VAL A 17 -6.15 1.50 0.86
C VAL A 17 -5.67 0.91 2.17
N VAL A 18 -4.69 1.55 2.79
CA VAL A 18 -4.09 1.13 4.06
C VAL A 18 -4.27 2.26 5.08
N THR A 19 -5.06 1.99 6.11
CA THR A 19 -5.22 2.86 7.28
C THR A 19 -4.18 2.51 8.35
N GLY A 20 -3.75 3.47 9.16
CA GLY A 20 -2.69 3.24 10.14
C GLY A 20 -1.31 3.17 9.48
N ALA A 21 -1.14 3.83 8.33
CA ALA A 21 0.01 3.65 7.44
C ALA A 21 1.26 4.44 7.86
N ALA A 22 1.17 5.32 8.87
CA ALA A 22 2.29 6.15 9.30
C ALA A 22 3.45 5.34 9.90
N GLY A 23 3.24 4.07 10.29
CA GLY A 23 4.31 3.24 10.83
C GLY A 23 3.93 1.77 11.05
N GLY A 24 4.87 1.03 11.65
CA GLY A 24 4.69 -0.35 12.08
C GLY A 24 4.11 -1.27 11.00
N ILE A 25 2.99 -1.93 11.33
CA ILE A 25 2.32 -2.90 10.45
C ILE A 25 1.74 -2.23 9.20
N GLY A 26 1.17 -1.02 9.33
CA GLY A 26 0.57 -0.33 8.19
C GLY A 26 1.61 0.01 7.13
N ALA A 27 2.75 0.58 7.52
CA ALA A 27 3.86 0.84 6.62
C ALA A 27 4.42 -0.44 5.97
N ALA A 28 4.52 -1.53 6.74
CA ALA A 28 4.92 -2.84 6.21
C ALA A 28 3.91 -3.40 5.19
N LEU A 29 2.61 -3.17 5.40
CA LEU A 29 1.55 -3.55 4.48
C LEU A 29 1.63 -2.77 3.17
N VAL A 30 1.84 -1.45 3.22
CA VAL A 30 2.04 -0.63 2.01
C VAL A 30 3.20 -1.18 1.18
N ARG A 31 4.34 -1.44 1.83
CA ARG A 31 5.53 -2.02 1.18
C ARG A 31 5.22 -3.40 0.56
N ALA A 32 4.53 -4.27 1.29
CA ALA A 32 4.18 -5.60 0.81
C ALA A 32 3.20 -5.58 -0.37
N LEU A 33 2.23 -4.66 -0.37
CA LEU A 33 1.28 -4.48 -1.47
C LEU A 33 1.96 -3.97 -2.74
N CYS A 34 2.89 -3.02 -2.59
CA CYS A 34 3.75 -2.56 -3.70
C CYS A 34 4.57 -3.72 -4.28
N ALA A 35 5.24 -4.49 -3.42
CA ALA A 35 6.05 -5.63 -3.84
C ALA A 35 5.24 -6.75 -4.54
N GLN A 36 3.94 -6.86 -4.26
CA GLN A 36 3.03 -7.80 -4.91
C GLN A 36 2.37 -7.21 -6.18
N GLY A 37 2.76 -6.02 -6.61
CA GLY A 37 2.33 -5.44 -7.88
C GLY A 37 0.98 -4.74 -7.84
N ALA A 38 0.52 -4.25 -6.67
CA ALA A 38 -0.60 -3.32 -6.63
C ALA A 38 -0.34 -2.15 -7.60
N SER A 39 -1.36 -1.70 -8.32
CA SER A 39 -1.21 -0.55 -9.24
C SER A 39 -1.14 0.76 -8.46
N VAL A 40 -1.91 0.87 -7.37
CA VAL A 40 -1.94 2.02 -6.49
C VAL A 40 -2.08 1.57 -5.04
N VAL A 41 -1.34 2.21 -4.14
CA VAL A 41 -1.56 2.10 -2.69
C VAL A 41 -1.81 3.48 -2.10
N VAL A 42 -2.96 3.65 -1.45
CA VAL A 42 -3.31 4.85 -0.68
C VAL A 42 -2.97 4.59 0.78
N ALA A 43 -1.98 5.28 1.30
CA ALA A 43 -1.56 5.26 2.70
C ALA A 43 -2.26 6.38 3.46
N THR A 44 -2.93 6.07 4.56
CA THR A 44 -3.62 7.06 5.38
C THR A 44 -3.50 6.80 6.88
N ASP A 45 -3.39 7.87 7.65
CA ASP A 45 -3.25 7.87 9.11
C ASP A 45 -3.71 9.24 9.67
N LEU A 46 -3.88 9.34 10.99
CA LEU A 46 -4.03 10.61 11.69
C LEU A 46 -2.73 11.43 11.67
N ASP A 47 -1.57 10.76 11.66
CA ASP A 47 -0.27 11.41 11.50
C ASP A 47 0.04 11.66 10.02
N ALA A 48 -0.39 12.83 9.53
CA ALA A 48 -0.26 13.20 8.13
C ALA A 48 1.20 13.35 7.68
N ASP A 49 2.07 13.91 8.53
CA ASP A 49 3.47 14.17 8.20
C ASP A 49 4.24 12.84 8.08
N HIS A 50 4.05 11.92 9.02
CA HIS A 50 4.67 10.60 8.92
C HIS A 50 4.09 9.79 7.76
N THR A 51 2.79 9.90 7.48
CA THR A 51 2.17 9.25 6.31
C THR A 51 2.77 9.73 5.01
N ALA A 52 2.98 11.05 4.86
CA ALA A 52 3.61 11.62 3.68
C ALA A 52 5.06 11.12 3.51
N ALA A 53 5.85 11.08 4.59
CA ALA A 53 7.21 10.58 4.57
C ALA A 53 7.28 9.08 4.17
N VAL A 54 6.40 8.25 4.71
CA VAL A 54 6.31 6.83 4.33
C VAL A 54 5.93 6.66 2.86
N ALA A 55 4.94 7.43 2.39
CA ALA A 55 4.49 7.37 1.00
C ALA A 55 5.59 7.79 0.01
N GLU A 56 6.32 8.87 0.29
CA GLU A 56 7.42 9.35 -0.57
C GLU A 56 8.53 8.30 -0.71
N VAL A 57 8.95 7.71 0.42
CA VAL A 57 9.97 6.65 0.41
C VAL A 57 9.49 5.45 -0.41
N LEU A 58 8.27 5.00 -0.20
CA LEU A 58 7.75 3.80 -0.87
C LEU A 58 7.41 4.02 -2.35
N ASP A 59 6.97 5.22 -2.74
CA ASP A 59 6.77 5.59 -4.14
C ASP A 59 8.10 5.56 -4.90
N ALA A 60 9.17 6.08 -4.28
CA ALA A 60 10.52 6.03 -4.85
C ALA A 60 11.09 4.60 -4.96
N GLU A 61 10.73 3.71 -4.03
CA GLU A 61 11.18 2.31 -4.01
C GLU A 61 10.35 1.37 -4.91
N ALA A 62 9.16 1.78 -5.37
CA ALA A 62 8.21 0.91 -6.09
C ALA A 62 7.87 1.44 -7.50
N PRO A 63 8.73 1.23 -8.53
CA PRO A 63 8.54 1.81 -9.86
C PRO A 63 7.24 1.41 -10.58
N SER A 64 6.66 0.28 -10.20
CA SER A 64 5.44 -0.29 -10.79
C SER A 64 4.15 0.04 -10.01
N THR A 65 4.26 0.73 -8.88
CA THR A 65 3.15 1.02 -7.98
C THR A 65 3.17 2.50 -7.63
N ARG A 66 2.06 3.20 -7.86
CA ARG A 66 1.91 4.56 -7.36
C ARG A 66 1.52 4.55 -5.89
N VAL A 67 2.27 5.23 -5.03
CA VAL A 67 1.95 5.38 -3.61
C VAL A 67 1.49 6.80 -3.32
N VAL A 68 0.38 6.95 -2.62
CA VAL A 68 -0.19 8.25 -2.25
C VAL A 68 -0.39 8.30 -0.75
N GLY A 69 0.19 9.31 -0.08
CA GLY A 69 -0.04 9.58 1.34
C GLY A 69 -1.11 10.65 1.54
N THR A 70 -2.08 10.39 2.42
CA THR A 70 -3.12 11.37 2.80
C THR A 70 -3.41 11.32 4.30
N GLY A 71 -3.39 12.47 4.98
CA GLY A 71 -3.84 12.56 6.38
C GLY A 71 -5.36 12.42 6.52
N LEU A 72 -5.80 11.89 7.66
CA LEU A 72 -7.20 11.89 8.09
C LEU A 72 -7.48 13.16 8.92
N ASP A 73 -8.63 13.78 8.70
CA ASP A 73 -9.11 15.01 9.37
C ASP A 73 -9.95 14.75 10.63
#